data_AF-A0A127T733-F1
#
_entry.id   AF-A0A127T733-F1
#
_cell.length_a   1.000
_cell.length_b   1.000
_cell.length_c   1.000
_cell.angle_alpha   90.00
_cell.angle_beta   90.00
_cell.angle_gamma   90.00
#
_symmetry.space_group_name_H-M   'P 1'
#
loop_
_entity.id
_entity.type
_entity.pdbx_description
1 polymer ?
#
loop_
_entity_poly.entity_id
_entity_poly.type
_entity_poly.pdbx_seq_one_letter_code
_entity_poly.pdbx_strand_id
1 'polypeptide(L)' 'SMTSPWPHPYFNVIAPDNNAIYNGSMSGDTFEQRLAVSGQYTVRVYQMGGARDEGKTSGYALTFKITD' A
#
# COMPACT_ATOMS: atom_id res chain seq x y z
N SER A 1 -0.55 0.99 -8.39
CA SER A 1 -0.05 -0.40 -8.30
C SER A 1 1.40 -0.37 -7.85
N MET A 2 1.87 -1.45 -7.26
CA MET A 2 3.24 -1.60 -6.78
C MET A 2 3.94 -2.73 -7.54
N THR A 3 5.24 -2.57 -7.75
CA THR A 3 6.13 -3.64 -8.23
C THR A 3 7.32 -3.78 -7.31
N SER A 4 7.79 -5.00 -7.12
CA SER A 4 8.98 -5.28 -6.33
C SER A 4 9.65 -6.56 -6.82
N PRO A 5 11.00 -6.63 -6.82
CA PRO A 5 11.72 -7.90 -6.95
C PRO A 5 11.61 -8.78 -5.68
N TRP A 6 11.04 -8.24 -4.59
CA TRP A 6 10.86 -8.94 -3.33
C TRP A 6 9.38 -9.22 -3.07
N PRO A 7 9.04 -10.35 -2.43
CA PRO A 7 7.64 -10.72 -2.21
C PRO A 7 6.92 -9.92 -1.11
N HIS A 8 7.61 -9.01 -0.41
CA HIS A 8 7.16 -8.50 0.89
C HIS A 8 7.18 -6.98 1.14
N PRO A 9 7.41 -6.05 0.20
CA PRO A 9 6.75 -4.76 0.37
C PRO A 9 5.27 -4.95 0.06
N TYR A 10 4.43 -4.29 0.84
CA TYR A 10 2.98 -4.17 0.67
C TYR A 10 2.62 -2.70 0.81
N PHE A 11 1.41 -2.33 0.40
CA PHE A 11 0.86 -1.03 0.75
C PHE A 11 -0.58 -1.11 1.24
N ASN A 12 -0.92 -0.25 2.18
CA ASN A 12 -2.31 0.02 2.56
C ASN A 12 -2.74 1.37 2.01
N VAL A 13 -4.03 1.51 1.70
CA VAL A 13 -4.66 2.80 1.45
C VAL A 13 -5.57 3.11 2.63
N ILE A 14 -5.35 4.26 3.26
CA ILE A 14 -6.05 4.71 4.46
C ILE A 14 -6.82 5.97 4.10
N ALA A 15 -8.11 5.95 4.38
CA ALA A 15 -9.03 7.05 4.14
C ALA A 15 -8.84 8.21 5.14
N PRO A 16 -9.40 9.41 4.87
CA PRO A 16 -9.25 10.57 5.72
C PRO A 16 -9.73 10.39 7.17
N ASP A 17 -10.64 9.45 7.40
CA ASP A 17 -11.15 9.05 8.73
C ASP A 17 -10.25 8.03 9.44
N ASN A 18 -9.07 7.75 8.89
CA ASN A 18 -8.07 6.81 9.37
C ASN A 18 -8.47 5.32 9.25
N ASN A 19 -9.51 5.01 8.47
CA ASN A 19 -9.87 3.64 8.16
C ASN A 19 -9.07 3.10 6.96
N ALA A 20 -8.51 1.89 7.10
CA ALA A 20 -7.85 1.21 5.99
C ALA A 20 -8.90 0.69 5.00
N ILE A 21 -8.92 1.25 3.79
CA ILE A 21 -9.81 0.85 2.69
C ILE A 21 -9.15 -0.15 1.73
N TYR A 22 -7.85 -0.36 1.89
CA TYR A 22 -7.10 -1.37 1.16
C TYR A 22 -5.99 -1.96 2.03
N ASN A 23 -5.85 -3.28 2.00
CA ASN A 23 -4.78 -4.02 2.65
C ASN A 23 -3.99 -4.84 1.63
N GLY A 24 -2.80 -4.37 1.26
CA GLY A 24 -1.98 -5.01 0.22
C GLY A 24 -1.48 -6.41 0.58
N SER A 25 -1.26 -6.74 1.86
CA SER A 25 -0.83 -8.09 2.23
C SER A 25 -1.94 -9.14 2.03
N MET A 26 -3.20 -8.70 1.95
CA MET A 26 -4.37 -9.54 1.74
C MET A 26 -4.87 -9.50 0.30
N SER A 27 -4.78 -8.33 -0.34
CA SER A 27 -5.41 -8.05 -1.63
C SER A 27 -4.43 -8.00 -2.81
N GLY A 28 -3.12 -7.99 -2.55
CA GLY A 28 -2.07 -7.94 -3.57
C GLY A 28 -1.55 -6.54 -3.88
N ASP A 29 -1.04 -6.35 -5.10
CA ASP A 29 -0.18 -5.21 -5.43
C ASP A 29 -0.89 -4.11 -6.24
N THR A 30 -2.20 -4.24 -6.46
CA THR A 30 -2.99 -3.27 -7.22
C THR A 30 -4.26 -2.88 -6.48
N PHE A 31 -4.42 -1.57 -6.28
CA PHE A 31 -5.64 -0.94 -5.79
C PHE A 31 -6.21 -0.06 -6.88
N GLU A 32 -7.47 -0.30 -7.23
CA GLU A 32 -8.24 0.49 -8.19
C GLU A 32 -9.70 0.54 -7.73
N GLN A 33 -10.12 1.68 -7.18
CA GLN A 33 -11.48 1.90 -6.71
C GLN A 33 -11.86 3.38 -6.82
N ARG A 34 -13.17 3.64 -6.86
CA ARG A 34 -13.70 4.99 -6.69
C ARG A 34 -13.58 5.41 -5.22
N LEU A 35 -12.95 6.55 -4.97
CA LEU A 35 -12.84 7.12 -3.63
C LEU A 35 -14.21 7.67 -3.20
N ALA A 36 -14.74 7.18 -2.08
CA ALA A 36 -16.08 7.50 -1.62
C ALA A 36 -16.19 8.85 -0.90
N VAL A 37 -15.06 9.37 -0.39
CA VAL A 37 -15.00 10.61 0.38
C VAL A 37 -13.87 11.50 -0.14
N SER A 38 -14.05 12.81 -0.04
CA SER A 38 -12.98 13.77 -0.31
C SER A 38 -12.08 13.91 0.92
N GLY A 39 -10.79 14.14 0.70
CA GLY A 39 -9.84 14.46 1.77
C GLY A 39 -8.46 13.88 1.52
N GLN A 40 -7.62 13.98 2.55
CA GLN A 40 -6.26 13.44 2.50
C GLN A 40 -6.27 11.93 2.74
N TYR A 41 -5.81 11.18 1.74
CA TYR A 41 -5.55 9.75 1.85
C TYR A 41 -4.09 9.51 2.20
N THR A 42 -3.83 8.48 3.01
CA THR A 42 -2.47 8.01 3.28
C THR A 42 -2.24 6.69 2.56
N VAL A 43 -1.16 6.60 1.79
CA VAL A 43 -0.66 5.32 1.30
C VAL A 43 0.56 4.92 2.10
N ARG A 44 0.42 3.84 2.86
CA ARG A 44 1.45 3.32 3.76
C ARG A 44 2.13 2.13 3.12
N VAL A 45 3.38 2.27 2.71
CA VAL A 45 4.23 1.15 2.29
C VAL A 45 4.86 0.50 3.53
N TYR A 46 4.88 -0.83 3.58
CA TYR A 46 5.39 -1.59 4.71
C TYR A 46 5.89 -2.98 4.29
N GLN A 47 6.58 -3.65 5.21
CA GLN A 47 6.90 -5.08 5.12
C GLN A 47 6.47 -5.80 6.40
N MET A 48 6.33 -7.12 6.33
CA MET A 48 5.91 -7.93 7.48
C MET A 48 6.98 -7.98 8.59
N GLY A 49 6.53 -8.26 9.81
CA GLY A 49 7.36 -8.27 11.01
C GLY A 49 8.63 -9.11 10.87
N GLY A 50 8.54 -10.34 10.35
CA GLY A 50 9.73 -11.19 10.17
C GLY A 50 10.81 -10.55 9.30
N ALA A 51 10.44 -9.95 8.16
CA ALA A 51 11.40 -9.25 7.30
C ALA A 51 12.00 -8.02 8.00
N ARG A 52 11.20 -7.28 8.78
CA ARG A 52 11.68 -6.16 9.60
C ARG A 52 12.66 -6.63 10.66
N ASP A 53 12.33 -7.69 11.40
CA ASP A 53 13.09 -8.17 12.54
C ASP A 53 14.43 -8.77 12.10
N GLU A 54 14.50 -9.33 10.89
CA GLU A 54 15.73 -9.77 10.22
C GLU A 54 16.54 -8.62 9.59
N GLY A 55 16.07 -7.36 9.70
CA GLY A 55 16.75 -6.20 9.12
C GLY A 55 16.76 -6.16 7.59
N LYS A 56 15.87 -6.92 6.94
CA LYS A 56 15.77 -6.95 5.47
C LYS A 56 15.22 -5.63 4.94
N THR A 57 15.67 -5.27 3.74
CA THR A 57 15.13 -4.16 2.96
C THR A 57 14.54 -4.68 1.67
N SER A 58 13.44 -4.05 1.23
CA SER A 58 12.75 -4.42 -0.01
C SER A 58 12.71 -3.20 -0.92
N GLY A 59 13.40 -3.27 -2.06
CA GLY A 59 13.22 -2.27 -3.13
C GLY A 59 11.80 -2.35 -3.68
N TYR A 60 11.18 -1.21 -3.97
CA TYR A 60 9.83 -1.15 -4.55
C TYR A 60 9.69 0.06 -5.48
N ALA A 61 8.76 -0.04 -6.41
CA ALA A 61 8.23 1.09 -7.16
C ALA A 61 6.71 1.14 -6.95
N LEU A 62 6.19 2.33 -6.62
CA LEU A 62 4.77 2.55 -6.40
C LEU A 62 4.27 3.62 -7.37
N THR A 63 3.34 3.24 -8.23
CA THR A 63 2.75 4.12 -9.24
C THR A 63 1.34 4.53 -8.82
N PHE A 64 1.10 5.84 -8.82
CA PHE A 64 -0.18 6.46 -8.52
C PHE A 64 -0.84 6.97 -9.80
N LYS A 65 -2.16 6.80 -9.88
CA LYS A 65 -3.02 7.44 -10.87
C LYS A 65 -4.30 7.85 -10.15
N ILE A 66 -4.65 9.13 -10.28
CA ILE A 66 -5.89 9.71 -9.76
C ILE A 66 -6.59 10.37 -10.96
N THR A 67 -7.86 10.07 -11.14
CA THR A 67 -8.69 10.61 -12.22
C THR A 67 -10.04 11.03 -11.66
N ASP A 68 -10.67 12.01 -12.30
CA ASP A 68 -12.04 12.45 -12.02
C ASP A 68 -13.09 11.46 -12.55
#